data_AF-A0A8U8BP06-F1
#
_entry.id   AF-A0A8U8BP06-F1
#
_cell.length_a   1.000
_cell.length_b   1.000
_cell.length_c   1.000
_cell.angle_alpha   90.00
_cell.angle_beta   90.00
_cell.angle_gamma   90.00
#
_symmetry.space_group_name_H-M   'P 1'
#
loop_
_entity.id
_entity.type
_entity.pdbx_description
1 polymer ?
#
loop_
_entity_poly.entity_id
_entity_poly.type
_entity_poly.pdbx_seq_one_letter_code
_entity_poly.pdbx_strand_id
1 'polypeptide(L)'
;LSLGILEPQIHPTLLNTVEFLWDPSRRTSVFVQVHCISTEFTLRKNGGEKGVPFRIQIDTFGAGGKGEPPEHLHSASCLVKVFKPKGADRKQKTDREKVEKQPAAEREKFQPSYESTVLRRPRRRFLGTPGGLHGVRPHPGPPTEPPVPPSGARGPG
;
A
#
# COMPACT_ATOMS: atom_id res chain seq x y z
N LEU A 1 16.25 7.90 13.22
CA LEU A 1 17.64 7.42 12.97
C LEU A 1 17.61 5.91 12.88
N SER A 2 18.35 5.33 11.93
CA SER A 2 18.49 3.88 11.78
C SER A 2 19.40 3.30 12.87
N LEU A 3 19.17 2.06 13.28
CA LEU A 3 19.91 1.35 14.34
C LEU A 3 20.20 -0.08 13.90
N GLY A 4 21.40 -0.58 14.20
CA GLY A 4 21.76 -2.00 13.97
C GLY A 4 21.97 -2.40 12.50
N ILE A 5 22.00 -1.43 11.58
CA ILE A 5 22.37 -1.68 10.18
C ILE A 5 23.90 -1.67 10.01
N LEU A 6 24.40 -2.53 9.14
CA LEU A 6 25.81 -2.68 8.78
C LEU A 6 25.95 -2.54 7.27
N GLU A 7 27.05 -1.93 6.83
CA GLU A 7 27.47 -1.84 5.42
C GLU A 7 26.36 -1.44 4.43
N PRO A 8 25.63 -0.32 4.65
CA PRO A 8 24.57 0.08 3.72
C PRO A 8 25.14 0.38 2.33
N GLN A 9 24.66 -0.36 1.33
CA GLN A 9 24.99 -0.18 -0.07
C GLN A 9 23.85 0.55 -0.79
N ILE A 10 24.17 1.70 -1.36
CA ILE A 10 23.26 2.50 -2.18
C ILE A 10 23.89 2.62 -3.57
N HIS A 11 23.37 1.85 -4.53
CA HIS A 11 23.92 1.86 -5.87
C HIS A 11 23.50 3.13 -6.61
N PRO A 12 24.42 3.92 -7.21
CA PRO A 12 24.08 5.20 -7.86
C PRO A 12 23.04 5.09 -8.99
N THR A 13 22.91 3.91 -9.58
CA THR A 13 21.98 3.61 -10.67
C THR A 13 20.67 2.95 -10.23
N LEU A 14 20.63 2.40 -9.01
CA LEU A 14 19.43 1.76 -8.43
C LEU A 14 18.81 2.68 -7.39
N LEU A 15 18.20 3.77 -7.86
CA LEU A 15 17.66 4.85 -7.02
C LEU A 15 16.53 4.41 -6.06
N ASN A 16 15.97 3.22 -6.27
CA ASN A 16 14.85 2.67 -5.52
C ASN A 16 15.22 1.42 -4.69
N THR A 17 16.51 1.11 -4.54
CA THR A 17 16.99 -0.07 -3.82
C THR A 17 18.11 0.31 -2.86
N VAL A 18 18.06 -0.24 -1.65
CA VAL A 18 19.13 -0.15 -0.65
C VAL A 18 19.35 -1.54 -0.08
N GLU A 19 20.61 -1.94 0.04
CA GLU A 19 21.00 -3.21 0.64
C GLU A 19 21.79 -2.94 1.92
N PHE A 20 21.62 -3.77 2.94
CA PHE A 20 22.36 -3.65 4.18
C PHE A 20 22.37 -4.99 4.91
N LEU A 21 23.36 -5.17 5.78
CA LEU A 21 23.46 -6.33 6.66
C LEU A 21 22.92 -5.96 8.05
N TRP A 22 22.47 -6.97 8.79
CA TRP A 22 22.02 -6.81 10.17
C TRP A 22 22.19 -8.10 10.95
N ASP A 23 22.32 -8.00 12.28
CA ASP A 23 22.36 -9.15 13.18
C ASP A 23 20.93 -9.54 13.59
N PRO A 24 20.42 -10.72 13.21
CA PRO A 24 19.07 -11.17 13.53
C PRO A 24 18.83 -11.34 15.03
N SER A 25 19.89 -11.42 15.84
CA SER A 25 19.83 -11.53 17.30
C SER A 25 19.67 -10.18 17.99
N ARG A 26 19.75 -9.07 17.24
CA ARG A 26 19.71 -7.70 17.76
C ARG A 26 18.54 -6.93 17.19
N ARG A 27 18.06 -5.95 17.98
CA ARG A 27 17.06 -5.00 17.51
C ARG A 27 17.66 -4.14 16.39
N THR A 28 17.01 -4.17 15.24
CA THR A 28 17.39 -3.40 14.05
C THR A 28 16.22 -2.52 13.59
N SER A 29 16.51 -1.28 13.20
CA SER A 29 15.53 -0.36 12.62
C SER A 29 16.14 0.44 11.48
N VAL A 30 15.35 0.66 10.43
CA VAL A 30 15.77 1.45 9.27
C VAL A 30 14.84 2.63 9.11
N PHE A 31 15.43 3.81 8.95
CA PHE A 31 14.71 5.01 8.54
C PHE A 31 14.92 5.22 7.04
N VAL A 32 13.81 5.24 6.28
CA VAL A 32 13.84 5.40 4.82
C VAL A 32 13.12 6.69 4.45
N GLN A 33 13.76 7.51 3.60
CA GLN A 33 13.17 8.71 3.03
C GLN A 33 12.81 8.48 1.57
N VAL A 34 11.56 8.78 1.20
CA VAL A 34 11.08 8.65 -0.18
C VAL A 34 11.04 10.02 -0.83
N HIS A 35 11.75 10.19 -1.94
CA HIS A 35 11.98 11.49 -2.60
C HIS A 35 11.02 11.77 -3.77
N CYS A 36 9.98 10.96 -3.95
CA CYS A 36 8.96 11.16 -4.97
C CYS A 36 7.56 11.07 -4.35
N ILE A 37 6.59 11.79 -4.93
CA ILE A 37 5.19 11.75 -4.46
C ILE A 37 4.30 10.96 -5.42
N SER A 38 3.25 10.35 -4.88
CA SER A 38 2.35 9.48 -5.65
C SER A 38 1.66 10.15 -6.84
N THR A 39 1.48 11.48 -6.82
CA THR A 39 0.86 12.23 -7.92
C THR A 39 1.86 12.69 -8.99
N GLU A 40 3.17 12.46 -8.82
CA GLU A 40 4.16 12.72 -9.90
C GLU A 40 4.06 11.66 -11.01
N PHE A 41 3.43 10.52 -10.72
CA PHE A 41 3.27 9.39 -11.65
C PHE A 41 1.83 9.27 -12.18
N THR A 42 1.04 10.35 -12.14
CA THR A 42 -0.29 10.40 -12.74
C THR A 42 -0.26 11.09 -14.10
N LEU A 43 -1.18 10.72 -15.00
CA LEU A 43 -1.19 11.22 -16.38
C LEU A 43 -1.50 12.72 -16.45
N ARG A 44 -2.31 13.26 -15.52
CA ARG A 44 -2.63 14.69 -15.46
C ARG A 44 -1.89 15.35 -14.32
N LYS A 45 -1.28 16.49 -14.62
CA LYS A 45 -0.66 17.39 -13.64
C LYS A 45 -1.67 18.29 -12.92
N ASN A 46 -2.91 18.32 -13.41
CA ASN A 46 -3.99 19.10 -12.83
C ASN A 46 -4.45 18.40 -11.55
N GLY A 47 -4.56 19.16 -10.45
CA GLY A 47 -4.92 18.62 -9.14
C GLY A 47 -6.25 17.85 -9.16
N GLY A 48 -6.33 16.76 -8.39
CA GLY A 48 -7.55 15.96 -8.23
C GLY A 48 -7.39 14.48 -8.61
N GLU A 49 -6.37 14.12 -9.38
CA GLU A 49 -6.11 12.70 -9.70
C GLU A 49 -5.61 11.92 -8.48
N LYS A 50 -6.04 10.66 -8.40
CA LYS A 50 -5.63 9.72 -7.36
C LYS A 50 -4.18 9.29 -7.64
N GLY A 51 -3.26 9.70 -6.78
CA GLY A 51 -1.85 9.31 -6.86
C GLY A 51 -1.65 7.79 -6.90
N VAL A 52 -0.65 7.35 -7.67
CA VAL A 52 -0.25 5.95 -7.82
C VAL A 52 0.38 5.46 -6.50
N PRO A 53 -0.13 4.38 -5.89
CA PRO A 53 0.49 3.81 -4.69
C PRO A 53 1.83 3.15 -5.06
N PHE A 54 2.83 3.32 -4.21
CA PHE A 54 4.11 2.63 -4.33
C PHE A 54 4.12 1.37 -3.48
N ARG A 55 4.99 0.42 -3.82
CA ARG A 55 5.23 -0.77 -3.02
C ARG A 55 6.61 -0.67 -2.37
N ILE A 56 6.65 -0.70 -1.04
CA ILE A 56 7.89 -0.98 -0.32
C ILE A 56 7.99 -2.50 -0.22
N GLN A 57 9.09 -3.06 -0.69
CA GLN A 57 9.39 -4.48 -0.64
C GLN A 57 10.71 -4.67 0.12
N ILE A 58 10.72 -5.64 1.02
CA ILE A 58 11.91 -6.05 1.76
C ILE A 58 12.13 -7.52 1.43
N ASP A 59 13.28 -7.80 0.84
CA ASP A 59 13.75 -9.15 0.58
C ASP A 59 14.94 -9.42 1.52
N THR A 60 14.85 -10.52 2.27
CA THR A 60 15.88 -10.97 3.22
C THR A 60 16.60 -12.15 2.61
N PHE A 61 17.93 -12.04 2.56
CA PHE A 61 18.82 -13.07 2.08
C PHE A 61 19.69 -13.60 3.23
N GLY A 62 19.93 -14.89 3.24
CA GLY A 62 20.89 -15.53 4.12
C GLY A 62 22.30 -15.33 3.59
N ALA A 63 23.25 -15.18 4.50
CA ALA A 63 24.66 -15.32 4.17
C ALA A 63 24.88 -16.79 3.78
N GLY A 64 24.99 -17.08 2.48
CA GLY A 64 25.26 -18.43 1.98
C GLY A 64 26.59 -18.99 2.52
N GLY A 65 26.90 -20.24 2.19
CA GLY A 65 28.21 -20.82 2.47
C GLY A 65 29.35 -20.03 1.82
N LYS A 66 30.60 -20.26 2.24
CA LYS A 66 31.77 -19.61 1.62
C LYS A 66 31.80 -19.89 0.12
N GLY A 67 31.52 -18.86 -0.68
CA GLY A 67 31.53 -18.91 -2.15
C GLY A 67 30.17 -19.20 -2.79
N GLU A 68 29.11 -19.37 -2.02
CA GLU A 68 27.75 -19.54 -2.54
C GLU A 68 27.02 -18.19 -2.65
N PRO A 69 26.14 -18.02 -3.66
CA PRO A 69 25.32 -16.84 -3.76
C PRO A 69 24.38 -16.71 -2.55
N PRO A 70 23.98 -15.49 -2.16
CA PRO A 70 23.02 -15.27 -1.08
C PRO A 70 21.70 -16.03 -1.34
N GLU A 71 21.25 -16.81 -0.36
CA GLU A 71 19.99 -17.56 -0.46
C GLU A 71 18.81 -16.64 -0.09
N HIS A 72 17.79 -16.56 -0.94
CA HIS A 72 16.60 -15.79 -0.62
C HIS A 72 15.72 -16.49 0.43
N LEU A 73 15.56 -15.87 1.60
CA LEU A 73 14.82 -16.44 2.73
C LEU A 73 13.37 -15.96 2.80
N HIS A 74 13.15 -14.65 2.61
CA HIS A 74 11.83 -14.06 2.85
C HIS A 74 11.60 -12.77 2.07
N SER A 75 10.39 -12.62 1.52
CA SER A 75 9.89 -11.36 0.98
C SER A 75 8.69 -10.86 1.78
N ALA A 76 8.69 -9.58 2.11
CA ALA A 76 7.55 -8.88 2.70
C ALA A 76 7.33 -7.53 2.01
N SER A 77 6.08 -7.06 1.96
CA SER A 77 5.76 -5.77 1.32
C SER A 77 4.56 -5.08 1.94
N CYS A 78 4.46 -3.78 1.68
CA CYS A 78 3.26 -2.97 1.92
C CYS A 78 3.07 -1.95 0.80
N LEU A 79 1.84 -1.45 0.67
CA LEU A 79 1.53 -0.33 -0.21
C LEU A 79 1.65 0.96 0.60
N VAL A 80 2.32 1.95 0.03
CA VAL A 80 2.43 3.30 0.58
C VAL A 80 1.91 4.31 -0.42
N LYS A 81 1.37 5.42 0.09
CA LYS A 81 1.03 6.58 -0.73
C LYS A 81 1.80 7.76 -0.17
N VAL A 82 2.62 8.39 -1.02
CA VAL A 82 3.51 9.47 -0.61
C VAL A 82 2.88 10.79 -1.01
N PHE A 83 2.78 11.70 -0.05
CA PHE A 83 2.16 13.00 -0.19
C PHE A 83 3.20 14.10 -0.02
N LYS A 84 2.90 15.31 -0.53
CA LYS A 84 3.63 16.51 -0.13
C LYS A 84 3.56 16.69 1.41
N PRO A 85 4.48 17.46 2.02
CA PRO A 85 4.48 17.71 3.47
C PRO A 85 3.09 18.09 4.00
N LYS A 86 2.72 17.55 5.17
CA LYS A 86 1.38 17.66 5.82
C LYS A 86 0.22 17.03 5.04
N GLY A 87 0.43 16.57 3.80
CA GLY A 87 -0.61 15.98 2.96
C GLY A 87 -1.11 14.65 3.51
N ALA A 88 -0.22 13.83 4.07
CA ALA A 88 -0.57 12.57 4.72
C ALA A 88 -1.43 12.81 5.98
N ASP A 89 -1.02 13.72 6.86
CA ASP A 89 -1.77 14.05 8.09
C ASP A 89 -3.16 14.60 7.77
N ARG A 90 -3.24 15.52 6.79
CA ARG A 90 -4.52 16.06 6.32
C ARG A 90 -5.41 14.94 5.77
N LYS A 91 -4.85 14.04 4.96
CA LYS A 91 -5.60 12.91 4.39
C LYS A 91 -6.10 11.97 5.46
N GLN A 92 -5.26 11.60 6.43
CA GLN A 92 -5.64 10.74 7.54
C GLN A 92 -6.76 11.37 8.38
N LYS A 93 -6.65 12.66 8.69
CA LYS A 93 -7.69 13.40 9.42
C LYS A 93 -9.03 13.40 8.68
N THR A 94 -9.02 13.77 7.40
CA THR A 94 -10.25 13.80 6.57
C THR A 94 -10.85 12.40 6.41
N ASP A 95 -10.04 11.36 6.23
CA ASP A 95 -10.54 9.99 6.09
C ASP A 95 -11.15 9.49 7.40
N ARG A 96 -10.55 9.81 8.55
CA ARG A 96 -11.10 9.47 9.87
C ARG A 96 -12.44 10.17 10.11
N GLU A 97 -12.52 11.48 9.90
CA GLU A 97 -13.76 12.24 10.05
C GLU A 97 -14.86 11.74 9.11
N LYS A 98 -14.49 11.32 7.89
CA LYS A 98 -15.43 10.73 6.93
C LYS A 98 -15.99 9.41 7.45
N VAL A 99 -15.15 8.53 8.00
CA VAL A 99 -15.59 7.24 8.54
C VAL A 99 -16.44 7.42 9.80
N GLU A 100 -16.10 8.34 10.70
CA GLU A 100 -16.88 8.59 11.92
C GLU A 100 -18.31 9.06 11.66
N LYS A 101 -18.53 9.78 10.55
CA LYS A 101 -19.86 10.26 10.13
C LYS A 101 -20.73 9.19 9.47
N GLN A 102 -20.18 8.02 9.13
CA GLN A 102 -20.93 6.96 8.49
C GLN A 102 -21.81 6.18 9.48
N PRO A 103 -22.94 5.60 9.04
CA PRO A 103 -23.71 4.64 9.85
C PRO A 103 -22.86 3.44 10.30
N ALA A 104 -23.21 2.82 11.44
CA ALA A 104 -22.44 1.69 12.00
C ALA A 104 -22.20 0.56 10.99
N ALA A 105 -23.23 0.16 10.23
CA ALA A 105 -23.11 -0.88 9.20
C ALA A 105 -22.19 -0.49 8.02
N GLU A 106 -22.05 0.80 7.74
CA GLU A 106 -21.14 1.30 6.70
C GLU A 106 -19.71 1.40 7.23
N ARG A 107 -19.53 1.77 8.51
CA ARG A 107 -18.22 1.89 9.18
C ARG A 107 -17.47 0.57 9.21
N GLU A 108 -18.16 -0.54 9.44
CA GLU A 108 -17.57 -1.88 9.44
C GLU A 108 -16.98 -2.32 8.09
N LYS A 109 -17.39 -1.68 6.98
CA LYS A 109 -16.83 -1.93 5.65
C LYS A 109 -15.45 -1.30 5.44
N PHE A 110 -15.05 -0.35 6.29
CA PHE A 110 -13.76 0.35 6.16
C PHE A 110 -12.64 -0.42 6.86
N GLN A 111 -11.43 -0.30 6.30
CA GLN A 111 -10.24 -0.85 6.94
C GLN A 111 -9.88 -0.04 8.20
N PRO A 112 -9.66 -0.67 9.36
CA PRO A 112 -9.22 0.02 10.56
C PRO A 112 -7.86 0.71 10.36
N SER A 113 -7.67 1.85 11.01
CA SER A 113 -6.38 2.52 11.09
C SER A 113 -5.54 1.96 12.23
N TYR A 114 -4.26 1.69 11.98
CA TYR A 114 -3.28 1.24 12.97
C TYR A 114 -2.12 2.23 13.05
N GLU A 115 -1.41 2.25 14.19
CA GLU A 115 -0.20 3.06 14.37
C GLU A 115 0.96 2.55 13.49
N SER A 116 1.04 1.23 13.30
CA SER A 116 2.06 0.59 12.47
C SER A 116 1.44 -0.37 11.45
N THR A 117 2.11 -0.52 10.31
CA THR A 117 1.74 -1.47 9.27
C THR A 117 2.68 -2.67 9.33
N VAL A 118 2.13 -3.85 9.59
CA VAL A 118 2.87 -5.11 9.47
C VAL A 118 3.02 -5.46 7.99
N LEU A 119 4.25 -5.58 7.52
CA LEU A 119 4.52 -6.02 6.15
C LEU A 119 4.05 -7.47 6.00
N ARG A 120 3.42 -7.76 4.85
CA ARG A 120 2.88 -9.09 4.57
C ARG A 120 3.63 -9.70 3.40
N ARG A 121 3.66 -11.04 3.35
CA ARG A 121 4.17 -11.75 2.17
C ARG A 121 3.45 -11.21 0.91
N PRO A 122 4.19 -10.82 -0.14
CA PRO A 122 3.57 -10.33 -1.36
C PRO A 122 2.65 -11.42 -1.91
N ARG A 123 1.38 -11.08 -2.15
CA ARG A 123 0.49 -11.98 -2.89
C ARG A 123 1.05 -12.10 -4.30
N ARG A 124 1.28 -13.34 -4.77
CA ARG A 124 1.80 -13.70 -6.11
C ARG A 124 0.87 -13.24 -7.26
N ARG A 125 0.64 -11.94 -7.39
CA ARG A 125 -0.14 -11.36 -8.50
C ARG A 125 0.67 -10.43 -9.41
N PHE A 126 2.00 -10.42 -9.26
CA PHE A 126 2.87 -9.58 -10.08
C PHE A 126 4.19 -10.27 -10.49
N LEU A 127 4.17 -11.58 -10.70
CA LEU A 127 5.11 -12.20 -11.65
C LEU A 127 4.35 -12.32 -12.95
N GLY A 128 4.65 -11.44 -13.91
CA GLY A 128 4.08 -11.50 -15.24
C GLY A 128 4.56 -12.78 -15.93
N THR A 129 3.73 -13.82 -15.92
CA THR A 129 3.77 -14.85 -16.95
C THR A 129 3.14 -14.27 -18.23
N PRO A 130 3.84 -14.30 -19.38
CA PRO A 130 3.22 -13.97 -20.65
C PRO A 130 2.35 -15.17 -21.07
N GLY A 131 1.03 -15.02 -20.93
CA GLY A 131 0.05 -16.01 -21.37
C GLY A 131 -0.94 -16.38 -20.28
N GLY A 132 -2.21 -16.01 -20.48
CA GLY A 132 -3.32 -16.41 -19.62
C GLY A 132 -4.25 -15.26 -19.26
N LEU A 133 -5.03 -14.79 -20.23
CA LEU A 133 -6.31 -14.16 -19.96
C LEU A 133 -7.15 -15.17 -19.16
N HIS A 134 -7.48 -14.88 -17.90
CA HIS A 134 -8.74 -15.20 -17.22
C HIS A 134 -8.59 -15.01 -15.69
N GLY A 135 -9.54 -14.30 -15.09
CA GLY A 135 -9.84 -14.43 -13.67
C GLY A 135 -9.49 -13.26 -12.74
N VAL A 136 -9.67 -12.01 -13.16
CA VAL A 136 -9.90 -10.93 -12.18
C VAL A 136 -11.24 -11.22 -11.50
N ARG A 137 -11.23 -11.76 -10.28
CA ARG A 137 -12.43 -11.74 -9.44
C ARG A 137 -12.82 -10.28 -9.23
N PRO A 138 -14.03 -9.85 -9.61
CA PRO A 138 -14.48 -8.51 -9.29
C PRO A 138 -14.67 -8.43 -7.76
N HIS A 139 -14.18 -7.34 -7.17
CA HIS A 139 -14.65 -6.91 -5.87
C HIS A 139 -16.19 -6.76 -5.93
N PRO A 140 -16.94 -7.16 -4.90
CA PRO A 140 -18.35 -6.81 -4.84
C PRO A 140 -18.44 -5.27 -4.80
N GLY A 141 -19.07 -4.69 -5.81
CA GLY A 141 -19.48 -3.30 -5.82
C GLY A 141 -20.49 -3.03 -4.70
N PRO A 142 -20.77 -1.76 -4.36
CA PRO A 142 -21.80 -1.43 -3.39
C PRO A 142 -23.16 -1.99 -3.85
N PRO A 143 -24.04 -2.41 -2.92
CA PRO A 143 -25.36 -2.92 -3.28
C PRO A 143 -26.16 -1.83 -4.00
N THR A 144 -26.67 -2.18 -5.18
CA THR A 144 -27.64 -1.39 -5.93
C THR A 144 -28.90 -1.23 -5.08
N GLU A 145 -29.31 0.01 -4.86
CA GLU A 145 -30.52 0.38 -4.14
C GLU A 145 -31.77 -0.21 -4.85
N PRO A 146 -32.76 -0.78 -4.12
CA PRO A 146 -33.99 -1.24 -4.75
C PRO A 146 -34.81 -0.03 -5.26
N PRO A 147 -35.55 -0.18 -6.38
CA PRO A 147 -36.34 0.92 -6.92
C PRO A 147 -37.46 1.32 -5.95
N VAL A 148 -37.58 2.63 -5.72
CA VAL A 148 -38.62 3.26 -4.92
C VAL A 148 -39.99 3.02 -5.59
N PRO A 149 -41.01 2.50 -4.88
CA PRO A 149 -42.35 2.38 -5.44
C PRO A 149 -42.95 3.77 -5.69
N PRO A 150 -43.72 3.97 -6.77
CA PRO A 150 -44.36 5.25 -7.04
C PRO A 150 -45.36 5.60 -5.93
N SER A 151 -45.25 6.81 -5.40
CA SER A 151 -46.16 7.38 -4.42
C SER A 151 -47.56 7.55 -5.03
N GLY A 152 -48.58 7.34 -4.19
CA GLY A 152 -49.95 7.05 -4.57
C GLY A 152 -50.61 8.01 -5.58
N ALA A 153 -51.36 7.41 -6.50
CA ALA A 153 -52.43 8.08 -7.23
C ALA A 153 -53.57 8.42 -6.25
N ARG A 154 -53.79 9.72 -6.02
CA ARG A 154 -55.10 10.24 -5.60
C ARG A 154 -56.04 10.16 -6.82
N GLY A 155 -57.28 9.75 -6.58
CA GLY A 155 -58.29 9.40 -7.58
C GLY A 155 -58.84 10.56 -8.44
N PRO A 156 -59.98 10.31 -9.10
CA PRO A 156 -61.21 10.92 -8.58
C PRO A 156 -62.41 9.95 -8.53
N GLY A 157 -63.26 10.15 -7.53
CA GLY A 157 -64.66 9.74 -7.50
C GLY A 157 -65.51 10.99 -7.31
#